data_AF-A0AAW9BX79-F1
#
_entry.id   AF-A0AAW9BX79-F1
#
_cell.length_a   1.000
_cell.length_b   1.000
_cell.length_c   1.000
_cell.angle_alpha   90.00
_cell.angle_beta   90.00
_cell.angle_gamma   90.00
#
_symmetry.space_group_name_H-M   'P 1'
#
loop_
_entity.id
_entity.type
_entity.pdbx_description
1 polymer ?
#
loop_
_entity_poly.entity_id
_entity_poly.type
_entity_poly.pdbx_seq_one_letter_code
_entity_poly.pdbx_strand_id
1 'polypeptide(L)'
;MKFDVKEFIDDKYAKAINILKENLKENYHVFYGIRLSEILFPASEYGSDAFFKEFESINSVILPLVIFDLTQRKPMMIISFDKISDASLLAGTGIVVLECMALSDLLTNDNIAILYKI
;
A
#
# COMPACT_ATOMS: atom_id res chain seq x y z
N MET A 1 -25.65 -9.33 12.31
CA MET A 1 -24.43 -8.93 11.60
C MET A 1 -23.50 -8.30 12.64
N LYS A 2 -22.35 -8.93 12.94
CA LYS A 2 -21.32 -8.30 13.77
C LYS A 2 -20.41 -7.52 12.82
N PHE A 3 -20.29 -6.23 13.05
CA PHE A 3 -19.29 -5.41 12.37
C PHE A 3 -18.02 -5.50 13.20
N ASP A 4 -17.00 -6.19 12.71
CA ASP A 4 -15.66 -6.11 13.29
C ASP A 4 -15.06 -4.77 12.88
N VAL A 5 -15.08 -3.81 13.79
CA VAL A 5 -14.37 -2.54 13.62
C VAL A 5 -12.89 -2.84 13.78
N LYS A 6 -12.19 -3.03 12.66
CA LYS A 6 -10.74 -3.17 12.66
C LYS A 6 -10.13 -1.76 12.60
N GLU A 7 -9.50 -1.35 13.68
CA GLU A 7 -8.69 -0.14 13.70
C GLU A 7 -7.48 -0.37 12.79
N PHE A 8 -7.49 0.28 11.63
CA PHE A 8 -6.50 0.05 10.57
C PHE A 8 -5.25 0.93 10.74
N ILE A 9 -5.40 2.03 11.47
CA ILE A 9 -4.33 2.96 11.84
C ILE A 9 -4.18 2.87 13.35
N ASP A 10 -3.23 2.06 13.81
CA ASP A 10 -2.80 2.10 15.19
C ASP A 10 -1.74 3.18 15.41
N ASP A 11 -1.28 3.32 16.65
CA ASP A 11 -0.21 4.23 17.05
C ASP A 11 1.09 4.04 16.24
N LYS A 12 1.38 2.81 15.78
CA LYS A 12 2.57 2.49 15.00
C LYS A 12 2.42 3.03 13.58
N TYR A 13 1.29 2.80 12.92
CA TYR A 13 1.01 3.34 11.60
C TYR A 13 0.88 4.87 11.61
N ALA A 14 0.30 5.47 12.66
CA ALA A 14 0.25 6.93 12.79
C ALA A 14 1.66 7.56 12.85
N LYS A 15 2.57 6.97 13.63
CA LYS A 15 3.98 7.39 13.68
C LYS A 15 4.69 7.18 12.35
N ALA A 16 4.45 6.05 11.68
CA ALA A 16 5.02 5.75 10.38
C ALA A 16 4.60 6.77 9.31
N ILE A 17 3.32 7.18 9.29
CA ILE A 17 2.81 8.21 8.38
C ILE A 17 3.55 9.52 8.59
N ASN A 18 3.76 9.94 9.84
CA ASN A 18 4.47 11.18 10.13
C ASN A 18 5.93 11.11 9.68
N ILE A 19 6.64 10.03 10.01
CA ILE A 19 8.03 9.80 9.56
C ILE A 19 8.10 9.88 8.03
N LEU A 20 7.25 9.16 7.32
CA LEU A 20 7.26 9.14 5.86
C LEU A 20 6.93 10.53 5.29
N LYS A 21 5.90 11.22 5.80
CA LYS A 21 5.54 12.56 5.31
C LYS A 21 6.62 13.62 5.54
N GLU A 22 7.37 13.53 6.63
CA GLU A 22 8.45 14.46 6.94
C GLU A 22 9.70 14.23 6.09
N ASN A 23 9.96 12.98 5.66
CA ASN A 23 11.19 12.62 4.97
C ASN A 23 11.01 12.46 3.45
N LEU A 24 9.80 12.11 2.99
CA LEU A 24 9.50 12.01 1.56
C LEU A 24 9.50 13.40 0.92
N LYS A 25 10.02 13.45 -0.30
CA LYS A 25 9.96 14.63 -1.15
C LYS A 25 8.54 14.98 -1.58
N GLU A 26 8.36 16.23 -2.02
CA GLU A 26 7.09 16.77 -2.51
C GLU A 26 6.46 15.99 -3.67
N ASN A 27 7.23 15.19 -4.41
CA ASN A 27 6.72 14.36 -5.49
C ASN A 27 6.10 13.04 -5.02
N TYR A 28 6.11 12.74 -3.72
CA TYR A 28 5.49 11.54 -3.17
C TYR A 28 4.35 11.88 -2.20
N HIS A 29 3.32 11.05 -2.20
CA HIS A 29 2.24 11.10 -1.22
C HIS A 29 2.10 9.76 -0.51
N VAL A 30 1.77 9.81 0.78
CA VAL A 30 1.50 8.62 1.60
C VAL A 30 0.00 8.51 1.79
N PHE A 31 -0.60 7.53 1.12
CA PHE A 31 -1.95 7.09 1.41
C PHE A 31 -1.93 5.98 2.47
N TYR A 32 -3.05 5.81 3.15
CA TYR A 32 -3.21 4.80 4.18
C TYR A 32 -4.63 4.22 4.14
N GLY A 33 -4.78 2.93 4.45
CA GLY A 33 -6.10 2.29 4.47
C GLY A 33 -6.79 2.20 3.11
N ILE A 34 -6.02 2.10 2.02
CA ILE A 34 -6.55 2.05 0.66
C ILE A 34 -6.87 0.60 0.28
N ARG A 35 -8.00 0.37 -0.41
CA ARG A 35 -8.30 -0.96 -0.97
C ARG A 35 -7.43 -1.24 -2.18
N LEU A 36 -6.98 -2.48 -2.35
CA LEU A 36 -6.16 -2.86 -3.50
C LEU A 36 -6.89 -2.62 -4.84
N SER A 37 -8.22 -2.68 -4.87
CA SER A 37 -9.06 -2.30 -6.02
C SER A 37 -8.94 -0.85 -6.49
N GLU A 38 -8.44 0.07 -5.64
CA GLU A 38 -8.16 1.45 -6.02
C GLU A 38 -6.83 1.57 -6.79
N ILE A 39 -6.01 0.52 -6.76
CA ILE A 39 -4.69 0.46 -7.37
C ILE A 39 -4.67 -0.50 -8.56
N LEU A 40 -5.29 -1.66 -8.40
CA LEU A 40 -5.40 -2.68 -9.43
C LEU A 40 -6.83 -2.76 -9.93
N PHE A 41 -6.96 -2.93 -11.24
CA PHE A 41 -8.23 -3.23 -11.87
C PHE A 41 -8.22 -4.66 -12.40
N PRO A 42 -9.35 -5.39 -12.34
CA PRO A 42 -9.44 -6.73 -12.93
C PRO A 42 -9.05 -6.72 -14.41
N ALA A 43 -8.37 -7.76 -14.85
CA ALA A 43 -7.97 -7.91 -16.25
C ALA A 43 -9.10 -8.52 -17.10
N SER A 44 -10.03 -9.22 -16.44
CA SER A 44 -11.21 -9.82 -17.06
C SER A 44 -12.17 -8.78 -17.65
N GLU A 45 -12.99 -9.21 -18.62
CA GLU A 45 -13.99 -8.37 -19.26
C GLU A 45 -15.00 -7.84 -18.24
N TYR A 46 -15.20 -6.52 -18.24
CA TYR A 46 -16.10 -5.84 -17.32
C TYR A 46 -17.54 -6.41 -17.40
N GLY A 47 -18.10 -6.77 -16.25
CA GLY A 47 -19.45 -7.34 -16.15
C GLY A 47 -19.53 -8.86 -16.30
N SER A 48 -18.41 -9.55 -16.55
CA SER A 48 -18.35 -11.01 -16.52
C SER A 48 -18.28 -11.55 -15.09
N ASP A 49 -18.69 -12.81 -14.89
CA ASP A 49 -18.53 -13.51 -13.60
C ASP A 49 -17.07 -13.56 -13.14
N ALA A 50 -16.13 -13.67 -14.09
CA ALA A 50 -14.71 -13.66 -13.80
C ALA A 50 -14.26 -12.28 -13.27
N PHE A 51 -14.72 -11.20 -13.90
CA PHE A 51 -14.48 -9.83 -13.42
C PHE A 51 -14.98 -9.63 -11.99
N PHE A 52 -16.20 -10.07 -11.67
CA PHE A 52 -16.74 -9.90 -10.32
C PHE A 52 -15.94 -10.64 -9.26
N LYS A 53 -15.50 -11.87 -9.56
CA LYS A 53 -14.66 -12.66 -8.64
C LYS A 53 -13.28 -12.03 -8.43
N GLU A 54 -12.65 -11.58 -9.52
CA GLU A 54 -11.38 -10.85 -9.43
C GLU A 54 -11.52 -9.56 -8.63
N PHE A 55 -12.56 -8.77 -8.93
CA PHE A 55 -12.84 -7.52 -8.23
C PHE A 55 -13.08 -7.73 -6.74
N GLU A 56 -13.90 -8.73 -6.37
CA GLU A 56 -14.18 -9.04 -4.96
C GLU A 56 -12.91 -9.42 -4.20
N SER A 57 -12.05 -10.25 -4.83
CA SER A 57 -10.75 -10.64 -4.28
C SER A 57 -9.89 -9.41 -3.95
N ILE A 58 -9.67 -8.51 -4.92
CA ILE A 58 -8.84 -7.31 -4.69
C ILE A 58 -9.52 -6.27 -3.78
N ASN A 59 -10.84 -6.12 -3.84
CA ASN A 59 -11.57 -5.16 -3.01
C ASN A 59 -11.62 -5.57 -1.53
N SER A 60 -11.43 -6.86 -1.23
CA SER A 60 -11.31 -7.37 0.14
C SER A 60 -9.97 -7.04 0.82
N VAL A 61 -8.93 -6.73 0.02
CA VAL A 61 -7.58 -6.44 0.52
C VAL A 61 -7.45 -4.96 0.80
N ILE A 62 -7.09 -4.62 2.04
CA ILE A 62 -6.77 -3.25 2.44
C ILE A 62 -5.24 -3.15 2.62
N LEU A 63 -4.65 -2.15 1.99
CA LEU A 63 -3.23 -1.86 1.99
C LEU A 63 -2.92 -0.86 3.13
N PRO A 64 -1.94 -1.17 4.00
CA PRO A 64 -1.61 -0.35 5.17
C PRO A 64 -1.15 1.06 4.80
N LEU A 65 0.00 1.15 4.14
CA LEU A 65 0.57 2.41 3.66
C LEU A 65 0.94 2.25 2.19
N VAL A 66 0.65 3.26 1.39
CA VAL A 66 0.97 3.28 -0.04
C VAL A 66 1.73 4.57 -0.34
N ILE A 67 2.96 4.43 -0.84
CA ILE A 67 3.72 5.55 -1.40
C ILE A 67 3.34 5.68 -2.87
N PHE A 68 2.82 6.84 -3.21
CA PHE A 68 2.38 7.20 -4.55
C PHE A 68 3.28 8.28 -5.14
N ASP A 69 3.80 8.04 -6.34
CA ASP A 69 4.57 9.02 -7.11
C ASP A 69 3.60 9.95 -7.85
N LEU A 70 3.58 11.22 -7.46
CA LEU A 70 2.73 12.26 -8.04
C LEU A 70 3.20 12.68 -9.44
N THR A 71 4.49 12.54 -9.74
CA THR A 71 5.04 12.83 -11.07
C THR A 71 4.60 11.77 -12.07
N GLN A 72 4.73 10.49 -11.71
CA GLN A 72 4.33 9.37 -12.56
C GLN A 72 2.86 8.98 -12.42
N ARG A 73 2.15 9.56 -11.44
CA ARG A 73 0.75 9.28 -11.09
C ARG A 73 0.48 7.79 -10.89
N LYS A 74 1.37 7.11 -10.17
CA LYS A 74 1.23 5.67 -9.91
C LYS A 74 1.68 5.29 -8.49
N PRO A 75 1.09 4.24 -7.91
CA PRO A 75 1.63 3.66 -6.68
C PRO A 75 2.99 3.03 -6.98
N MET A 76 3.95 3.23 -6.09
CA MET A 76 5.30 2.69 -6.23
C MET A 76 5.64 1.68 -5.15
N MET A 77 5.16 1.90 -3.93
CA MET A 77 5.51 1.04 -2.80
C MET A 77 4.34 0.86 -1.84
N ILE A 78 4.23 -0.33 -1.28
CA ILE A 78 3.35 -0.64 -0.17
C ILE A 78 4.23 -0.98 1.03
N ILE A 79 3.96 -0.33 2.16
CA ILE A 79 4.66 -0.58 3.43
C ILE A 79 3.66 -1.16 4.42
N SER A 80 4.06 -2.25 5.07
CA SER A 80 3.29 -2.91 6.13
C SER A 80 4.20 -3.31 7.28
N PHE A 81 3.66 -3.31 8.49
CA PHE A 81 4.31 -3.92 9.66
C PHE A 81 3.85 -5.35 9.91
N ASP A 82 2.82 -5.79 9.19
CA ASP A 82 2.23 -7.12 9.25
C ASP A 82 2.35 -7.81 7.89
N LYS A 83 2.20 -9.13 7.86
CA LYS A 83 2.14 -9.85 6.59
C LYS A 83 0.93 -9.39 5.78
N ILE A 84 1.15 -8.94 4.55
CA ILE A 84 0.05 -8.62 3.64
C ILE A 84 -0.50 -9.93 3.10
N SER A 85 -1.71 -10.27 3.54
CA SER A 85 -2.46 -11.38 2.94
C SER A 85 -2.66 -11.06 1.46
N ASP A 86 -2.32 -12.01 0.59
CA ASP A 86 -2.45 -11.90 -0.87
C ASP A 86 -1.46 -10.94 -1.57
N ALA A 87 -0.25 -10.76 -1.00
CA ALA A 87 0.85 -10.05 -1.68
C ALA A 87 1.19 -10.60 -3.09
N SER A 88 0.82 -11.85 -3.39
CA SER A 88 0.94 -12.42 -4.74
C SER A 88 0.09 -11.70 -5.79
N LEU A 89 -1.01 -11.04 -5.40
CA LEU A 89 -1.83 -10.23 -6.31
C LEU A 89 -1.10 -8.97 -6.80
N LEU A 90 -0.03 -8.57 -6.11
CA LEU A 90 0.82 -7.45 -6.49
C LEU A 90 2.00 -7.88 -7.38
N ALA A 91 2.19 -9.18 -7.61
CA ALA A 91 3.25 -9.68 -8.47
C ALA A 91 3.08 -9.17 -9.91
N GLY A 92 4.16 -8.69 -10.52
CA GLY A 92 4.14 -8.17 -11.90
C GLY A 92 3.57 -6.75 -12.06
N THR A 93 3.08 -6.13 -10.99
CA THR A 93 2.56 -4.74 -11.02
C THR A 93 3.67 -3.68 -11.03
N GLY A 94 4.90 -4.08 -10.69
CA GLY A 94 6.02 -3.17 -10.48
C GLY A 94 5.97 -2.39 -9.15
N ILE A 95 4.97 -2.66 -8.30
CA ILE A 95 4.85 -2.08 -6.96
C ILE A 95 5.75 -2.87 -6.01
N VAL A 96 6.64 -2.16 -5.30
CA VAL A 96 7.50 -2.77 -4.28
C VAL A 96 6.68 -3.02 -3.03
N VAL A 97 6.68 -4.26 -2.54
CA VAL A 97 6.03 -4.60 -1.26
C VAL A 97 7.10 -4.73 -0.20
N LEU A 98 7.00 -3.92 0.86
CA LEU A 98 7.96 -3.87 1.94
C LEU A 98 7.29 -4.22 3.27
N GLU A 99 7.73 -5.32 3.87
CA GLU A 99 7.38 -5.69 5.23
C GLU A 99 8.47 -5.15 6.19
N CYS A 100 8.11 -4.14 6.98
CA CYS A 100 8.98 -3.57 8.02
C CYS A 100 8.74 -4.29 9.35
N MET A 101 9.80 -4.53 10.11
CA MET A 101 9.69 -5.07 11.46
C MET A 101 9.51 -3.92 12.48
N ALA A 102 10.21 -2.81 12.27
CA ALA A 102 10.24 -1.66 13.16
C ALA A 102 10.14 -0.32 12.42
N LEU A 103 9.81 0.74 13.15
CA LEU A 103 9.76 2.11 12.60
C LEU A 103 11.12 2.57 12.06
N SER A 104 12.22 2.07 12.63
CA SER A 104 13.59 2.36 12.17
C SER A 104 13.81 1.94 10.71
N ASP A 105 13.12 0.90 10.25
CA ASP A 105 13.27 0.37 8.90
C ASP A 105 12.80 1.39 7.86
N LEU A 106 11.88 2.30 8.23
CA LEU A 106 11.46 3.41 7.37
C LEU A 106 12.59 4.38 7.05
N LEU A 107 13.64 4.41 7.88
CA LEU A 107 14.78 5.31 7.73
C LEU A 107 16.01 4.62 7.17
N THR A 108 16.15 3.31 7.41
CA THR A 108 17.35 2.54 7.08
C THR A 108 17.19 1.63 5.87
N ASN A 109 15.96 1.30 5.47
CA ASN A 109 15.74 0.43 4.31
C ASN A 109 16.09 1.18 3.01
N ASP A 110 17.00 0.62 2.22
CA ASP A 110 17.50 1.26 1.00
C ASP A 110 16.39 1.59 -0.01
N ASN A 111 15.34 0.77 -0.10
CA ASN A 111 14.22 1.01 -1.01
C ASN A 111 13.42 2.25 -0.61
N ILE A 112 13.35 2.58 0.68
CA ILE A 112 12.67 3.78 1.17
C ILE A 112 13.66 4.96 1.19
N ALA A 113 14.87 4.75 1.70
CA ALA A 113 15.86 5.79 1.87
C ALA A 113 16.25 6.49 0.57
N ILE A 114 16.19 5.79 -0.58
CA ILE A 114 16.39 6.41 -1.89
C ILE A 114 15.34 7.49 -2.21
N LEU A 115 14.12 7.36 -1.69
CA LEU A 115 13.04 8.33 -1.90
C LEU A 115 13.24 9.64 -1.15
N TYR A 116 14.10 9.63 -0.13
CA TYR A 116 14.48 10.82 0.65
C TYR A 116 15.63 11.61 0.03
N LYS A 117 16.43 10.98 -0.85
CA LYS A 117 17.64 11.59 -1.43
C LYS A 117 17.28 12.59 -2.52
N ILE A 118 17.93 13.76 -2.47
CA ILE A 118 17.83 14.93 -3.39
C ILE A 118 18.07 14.55 -4.84
#